data_AF-A0A2I4AM71-F1
#
_entry.id   AF-A0A2I4AM71-F1
#
_cell.length_a   1.000
_cell.length_b   1.000
_cell.length_c   1.000
_cell.angle_alpha   90.00
_cell.angle_beta   90.00
_cell.angle_gamma   90.00
#
_symmetry.space_group_name_H-M   'P 1'
#
loop_
_entity.id
_entity.type
_entity.pdbx_description
1 polymer ?
#
loop_
_entity_poly.entity_id
_entity_poly.type
_entity_poly.pdbx_seq_one_letter_code
_entity_poly.pdbx_strand_id
1 'polypeptide(L)'
;MLFRAIKHQVDKGPVDAVTGKAKYTLNDNRLLREDVEYKTLTLNVLVQSGGVNESQPLPTKVLDCDTITQVKEKLLDQVYKSTSFSHRPHADSLDLEWRSGVGGHLILSDEDLTSVVQGSWKRLNTLQHYKVPDGATVALVSRHTKSIHHDSH
;
A
#
# COMPACT_ATOMS: atom_id res chain seq x y z
N MET A 1 -4.02 -22.84 7.25
CA MET A 1 -4.54 -21.79 8.15
C MET A 1 -3.43 -21.02 8.88
N LEU A 2 -2.42 -21.68 9.47
CA LEU A 2 -1.34 -21.05 10.26
C LEU A 2 -0.65 -19.86 9.56
N PHE A 3 -0.24 -20.02 8.30
CA PHE A 3 0.38 -18.94 7.53
C PHE A 3 -0.46 -17.65 7.51
N ARG A 4 -1.77 -17.77 7.25
CA ARG A 4 -2.69 -16.62 7.22
C ARG A 4 -2.81 -15.96 8.60
N ALA A 5 -2.82 -16.76 9.68
CA ALA A 5 -2.88 -16.26 11.04
C ALA A 5 -1.61 -15.46 11.40
N ILE A 6 -0.43 -15.98 11.04
CA ILE A 6 0.84 -15.27 11.25
C ILE A 6 0.86 -13.97 10.45
N LYS A 7 0.56 -14.03 9.14
CA LYS A 7 0.52 -12.82 8.29
C LYS A 7 -0.42 -11.76 8.87
N HIS A 8 -1.65 -12.16 9.19
CA HIS A 8 -2.64 -11.25 9.78
C HIS A 8 -2.17 -10.66 11.11
N GLN A 9 -1.45 -11.41 11.94
CA GLN A 9 -0.93 -10.88 13.20
C GLN A 9 0.23 -9.91 12.99
N VAL A 10 1.13 -10.18 12.03
CA VAL A 10 2.22 -9.28 11.66
C VAL A 10 1.67 -7.96 11.12
N ASP A 11 0.71 -8.02 10.19
CA ASP A 11 0.16 -6.85 9.47
C ASP A 11 -0.62 -5.87 10.37
N LYS A 12 -0.99 -6.29 11.60
CA LYS A 12 -1.65 -5.42 12.60
C LYS A 12 -0.71 -4.40 13.25
N GLY A 13 0.60 -4.58 13.12
CA GLY A 13 1.61 -3.69 13.66
C GLY A 13 2.53 -3.16 12.55
N PRO A 14 3.32 -2.11 12.83
CA PRO A 14 4.30 -1.59 11.88
C PRO A 14 5.29 -2.66 11.45
N VAL A 15 5.58 -2.65 10.16
CA VAL A 15 6.65 -3.43 9.54
C VAL A 15 7.53 -2.46 8.76
N ASP A 16 8.81 -2.41 9.10
CA ASP A 16 9.77 -1.59 8.38
C ASP A 16 10.05 -2.18 7.00
N ALA A 17 9.75 -1.44 5.94
CA ALA A 17 9.83 -1.91 4.56
C ALA A 17 11.27 -2.23 4.10
N VAL A 18 12.28 -1.61 4.72
CA VAL A 18 13.68 -1.77 4.30
C VAL A 18 14.35 -2.96 5.00
N THR A 19 14.18 -3.09 6.31
CA THR A 19 14.82 -4.12 7.15
C THR A 19 13.97 -5.37 7.34
N GLY A 20 12.65 -5.26 7.10
CA GLY A 20 11.68 -6.32 7.35
C GLY A 20 11.44 -6.63 8.83
N LYS A 21 11.83 -5.72 9.74
CA LYS A 21 11.52 -5.85 11.17
C LYS A 21 10.06 -5.49 11.42
N ALA A 22 9.41 -6.22 12.32
CA ALA A 22 7.98 -6.06 12.62
C ALA A 22 7.74 -5.91 14.12
N LYS A 23 6.72 -5.12 14.48
CA LYS A 23 6.27 -4.98 15.89
C LYS A 23 5.73 -6.30 16.45
N TYR A 24 4.99 -7.04 15.63
CA TYR A 24 4.48 -8.36 15.99
C TYR A 24 5.25 -9.43 15.21
N THR A 25 6.13 -10.15 15.91
CA THR A 25 6.94 -11.22 15.33
C THR A 25 7.19 -12.30 16.37
N LEU A 26 7.43 -13.53 15.92
CA LEU A 26 7.87 -14.65 16.76
C LEU A 26 9.41 -14.76 16.82
N ASN A 27 10.13 -13.93 16.05
CA ASN A 27 11.58 -13.95 15.95
C ASN A 27 12.18 -12.65 16.51
N ASP A 28 12.91 -12.72 17.63
CA ASP A 28 13.51 -11.57 18.31
C ASP A 28 14.49 -10.78 17.43
N ASN A 29 15.21 -11.45 16.52
CA ASN A 29 16.11 -10.79 15.57
C ASN A 29 15.36 -9.95 14.53
N ARG A 30 14.07 -10.21 14.34
CA ARG A 30 13.17 -9.45 13.45
C ARG A 30 12.25 -8.51 14.22
N LEU A 31 12.43 -8.34 15.53
CA LEU A 31 11.61 -7.44 16.32
C LEU A 31 11.96 -5.98 16.01
N LEU A 32 10.94 -5.19 15.69
CA LEU A 32 11.06 -3.75 15.61
C LEU A 32 11.12 -3.19 17.04
N ARG A 33 12.29 -2.70 17.44
CA ARG A 33 12.55 -2.20 18.80
C ARG A 33 12.24 -0.72 18.97
N GLU A 34 12.09 0.00 17.86
CA GLU A 34 11.75 1.42 17.87
C GLU A 34 10.30 1.62 18.30
N ASP A 35 10.06 2.64 19.11
CA ASP A 35 8.72 3.04 19.51
C ASP A 35 8.11 3.90 18.39
N VAL A 36 7.39 3.23 17.49
CA VAL A 36 6.71 3.87 16.37
C VAL A 36 5.25 4.10 16.75
N GLU A 37 4.85 5.36 16.82
CA GLU A 37 3.44 5.73 16.88
C GLU A 37 2.76 5.46 15.54
N TYR A 38 1.60 4.81 15.56
CA TYR A 38 0.80 4.54 14.37
C TYR A 38 -0.69 4.52 14.70
N LYS A 39 -1.50 4.74 13.67
CA LYS A 39 -2.96 4.65 13.70
C LYS A 39 -3.43 3.64 12.68
N THR A 40 -4.42 2.83 13.06
CA THR A 40 -5.13 2.01 12.08
C THR A 40 -6.10 2.89 11.29
N LEU A 41 -6.01 2.82 9.97
CA LEU A 41 -6.94 3.46 9.04
C LEU A 41 -7.78 2.40 8.34
N THR A 42 -9.01 2.74 7.99
CA THR A 42 -9.90 1.95 7.14
C THR A 42 -10.04 2.65 5.81
N LEU A 43 -9.44 2.10 4.75
CA LEU A 43 -9.58 2.61 3.39
C LEU A 43 -10.76 1.94 2.69
N ASN A 44 -11.51 2.71 1.90
CA ASN A 44 -12.61 2.23 1.08
C ASN A 44 -12.08 1.95 -0.34
N VAL A 45 -11.81 0.68 -0.64
CA VAL A 45 -11.15 0.28 -1.88
C VAL A 45 -12.16 0.04 -2.99
N LEU A 46 -12.02 0.75 -4.10
CA LEU A 46 -12.81 0.54 -5.31
C LEU A 46 -12.13 -0.51 -6.19
N VAL A 47 -12.88 -1.54 -6.56
CA VAL A 47 -12.39 -2.62 -7.44
C VAL A 47 -12.86 -2.33 -8.87
N GLN A 48 -11.92 -1.99 -9.75
CA GLN A 48 -12.23 -1.89 -11.18
C GLN A 48 -12.29 -3.30 -11.78
N SER A 49 -13.43 -3.95 -11.63
CA SER A 49 -13.74 -5.16 -12.40
C SER A 49 -14.10 -4.70 -13.82
N GLY A 50 -13.42 -5.23 -14.85
CA GLY A 50 -13.51 -4.77 -16.25
C GLY A 50 -14.88 -4.91 -16.92
N GLY A 51 -15.88 -4.15 -16.46
CA GLY A 51 -17.24 -4.11 -16.99
C GLY A 51 -18.25 -3.48 -16.04
N VAL A 52 -18.58 -2.21 -16.30
CA VAL A 52 -19.85 -1.46 -16.08
C VAL A 52 -20.48 -1.38 -14.68
N ASN A 53 -20.02 -2.10 -13.65
CA ASN A 53 -20.53 -1.90 -12.29
C ASN A 53 -19.40 -1.47 -11.35
N GLU A 54 -19.44 -0.22 -10.87
CA GLU A 54 -18.68 0.19 -9.69
C GLU A 54 -19.12 -0.72 -8.54
N SER A 55 -18.29 -1.70 -8.21
CA SER A 55 -18.53 -2.57 -7.05
C SER A 55 -18.57 -1.72 -5.78
N GLN A 56 -19.43 -2.10 -4.83
CA GLN A 56 -19.45 -1.50 -3.50
C GLN A 56 -18.03 -1.39 -2.92
N PRO A 57 -17.64 -0.22 -2.34
CA PRO A 57 -16.31 -0.05 -1.78
C PRO A 57 -16.00 -1.12 -0.73
N LEU A 58 -14.82 -1.72 -0.81
CA LEU A 58 -14.37 -2.75 0.12
C LEU A 58 -13.55 -2.11 1.25
N PRO A 59 -14.03 -2.10 2.51
CA PRO A 59 -13.27 -1.56 3.62
C PRO A 59 -12.04 -2.44 3.92
N THR A 60 -10.86 -1.84 3.95
CA THR A 60 -9.58 -2.52 4.19
C THR A 60 -8.79 -1.78 5.27
N LYS A 61 -8.38 -2.51 6.31
CA LYS A 61 -7.55 -1.95 7.40
C LYS A 61 -6.08 -1.91 7.00
N VAL A 62 -5.46 -0.77 7.21
CA VAL A 62 -4.03 -0.47 7.01
C VAL A 62 -3.52 0.38 8.17
N LEU A 63 -2.23 0.68 8.20
CA LEU A 63 -1.63 1.60 9.16
C LEU A 63 -1.21 2.89 8.46
N ASP A 64 -1.33 4.03 9.13
CA ASP A 64 -0.87 5.31 8.59
C ASP A 64 0.64 5.34 8.30
N CYS A 65 1.42 4.53 9.03
CA CYS A 65 2.86 4.34 8.82
C CYS A 65 3.23 3.34 7.71
N ASP A 66 2.27 2.63 7.10
CA ASP A 66 2.56 1.71 5.99
C ASP A 66 3.08 2.51 4.79
N THR A 67 4.11 2.00 4.10
CA THR A 67 4.53 2.54 2.81
C THR A 67 3.46 2.29 1.75
N ILE A 68 3.49 3.03 0.64
CA ILE A 68 2.49 2.87 -0.42
C ILE A 68 2.51 1.46 -1.03
N THR A 69 3.68 0.83 -1.18
CA THR A 69 3.74 -0.57 -1.62
C THR A 69 3.12 -1.53 -0.61
N GLN A 70 3.38 -1.37 0.69
CA GLN A 70 2.73 -2.19 1.73
C GLN A 70 1.22 -2.03 1.74
N VAL A 71 0.71 -0.80 1.51
CA VAL A 71 -0.72 -0.54 1.34
C VAL A 71 -1.24 -1.32 0.12
N LYS A 72 -0.60 -1.21 -1.05
CA LYS A 72 -1.01 -1.96 -2.25
C LYS A 72 -1.09 -3.47 -1.98
N GLU A 73 -0.11 -4.03 -1.29
CA GLU A 73 -0.10 -5.46 -0.94
C GLU A 73 -1.27 -5.85 -0.02
N LYS A 74 -1.54 -5.07 1.04
CA LYS A 74 -2.68 -5.30 1.94
C LYS A 74 -4.03 -5.19 1.21
N LEU A 75 -4.14 -4.26 0.27
CA LEU A 75 -5.32 -4.08 -0.57
C LEU A 75 -5.51 -5.27 -1.52
N LEU A 76 -4.43 -5.71 -2.18
CA LEU A 76 -4.47 -6.89 -3.05
C LEU A 76 -4.90 -8.15 -2.30
N ASP A 77 -4.45 -8.33 -1.06
CA ASP A 77 -4.89 -9.46 -0.23
C ASP A 77 -6.39 -9.45 0.07
N GLN A 78 -7.00 -8.26 0.24
CA GLN A 78 -8.43 -8.13 0.45
C GLN A 78 -9.24 -8.31 -0.83
N VAL A 79 -8.86 -7.59 -1.89
CA VAL A 79 -9.55 -7.61 -3.19
C VAL A 79 -9.49 -9.00 -3.83
N TYR A 80 -8.33 -9.66 -3.76
CA TYR A 80 -8.08 -10.95 -4.41
C TYR A 80 -8.03 -12.11 -3.41
N LYS A 81 -8.71 -12.02 -2.26
CA LYS A 81 -8.67 -13.04 -1.18
C LYS A 81 -9.02 -14.46 -1.63
N SER A 82 -9.86 -14.59 -2.67
CA SER A 82 -10.30 -15.86 -3.27
C SER A 82 -9.51 -16.25 -4.52
N THR A 83 -8.60 -15.40 -5.00
CA THR A 83 -7.76 -15.67 -6.17
C THR A 83 -6.42 -16.22 -5.72
N SER A 84 -5.91 -17.25 -6.41
CA SER A 84 -4.58 -17.79 -6.14
C SER A 84 -3.50 -16.75 -6.43
N PHE A 85 -2.45 -16.73 -5.60
CA PHE A 85 -1.43 -15.68 -5.63
C PHE A 85 -0.80 -15.49 -7.02
N SER A 86 -0.56 -16.58 -7.76
CA SER A 86 0.02 -16.56 -9.11
C SER A 86 -0.86 -15.90 -10.19
N HIS A 87 -2.15 -15.71 -9.93
CA HIS A 87 -3.08 -15.05 -10.86
C HIS A 87 -3.43 -13.62 -10.42
N ARG A 88 -2.79 -13.11 -9.35
CA ARG A 88 -3.00 -11.74 -8.90
C ARG A 88 -2.04 -10.81 -9.64
N PRO A 89 -2.44 -9.55 -9.90
CA PRO A 89 -1.49 -8.54 -10.35
C PRO A 89 -0.43 -8.29 -9.27
N HIS A 90 0.78 -7.95 -9.70
CA HIS A 90 1.85 -7.54 -8.79
C HIS A 90 1.63 -6.09 -8.35
N ALA A 91 2.05 -5.75 -7.12
CA ALA A 91 1.98 -4.39 -6.61
C ALA A 91 2.68 -3.38 -7.56
N ASP A 92 3.78 -3.77 -8.19
CA ASP A 92 4.55 -2.90 -9.11
C ASP A 92 3.84 -2.60 -10.43
N SER A 93 2.90 -3.46 -10.85
CA SER A 93 2.06 -3.22 -12.04
C SER A 93 0.86 -2.31 -11.75
N LEU A 94 0.73 -1.83 -10.52
CA LEU A 94 -0.41 -1.04 -10.08
C LEU A 94 0.03 0.28 -9.45
N ASP A 95 -0.77 1.29 -9.69
CA ASP A 95 -0.72 2.56 -8.97
C ASP A 95 -1.85 2.61 -7.94
N LEU A 96 -1.56 3.23 -6.80
CA LEU A 96 -2.56 3.51 -5.77
C LEU A 96 -3.12 4.91 -6.01
N GLU A 97 -4.37 4.98 -6.45
CA GLU A 97 -5.06 6.24 -6.68
C GLU A 97 -5.89 6.60 -5.45
N TRP A 98 -5.60 7.72 -4.80
CA TRP A 98 -6.45 8.31 -3.77
C TRP A 98 -7.48 9.24 -4.41
N ARG A 99 -8.77 8.97 -4.17
CA ARG A 99 -9.90 9.78 -4.66
C ARG A 99 -10.36 10.70 -3.53
N SER A 100 -9.80 11.90 -3.46
CA SER A 100 -10.06 12.90 -2.41
C SER A 100 -11.38 13.65 -2.60
N GLY A 101 -12.23 13.23 -3.54
CA GLY A 101 -13.48 13.91 -3.88
C GLY A 101 -13.21 15.30 -4.47
N VAL A 102 -13.37 16.34 -3.64
CA VAL A 102 -13.22 17.76 -4.04
C VAL A 102 -11.82 18.07 -4.55
N GLY A 103 -10.79 17.37 -4.04
CA GLY A 103 -9.40 17.54 -4.47
C GLY A 103 -9.02 16.76 -5.73
N GLY A 104 -9.95 16.02 -6.35
CA GLY A 104 -9.67 15.16 -7.50
C GLY A 104 -9.02 13.83 -7.12
N HIS A 105 -8.13 13.35 -8.00
CA HIS A 105 -7.44 12.07 -7.87
C HIS A 105 -5.94 12.30 -7.76
N LEU A 106 -5.28 11.59 -6.85
CA LEU A 106 -3.84 11.65 -6.64
C LEU A 106 -3.24 10.24 -6.69
N ILE A 107 -2.23 10.04 -7.53
CA ILE A 107 -1.45 8.80 -7.52
C ILE A 107 -0.42 8.89 -6.39
N LEU A 108 -0.45 7.91 -5.50
CA LEU A 108 0.50 7.76 -4.41
C LEU A 108 1.60 6.79 -4.84
N SER A 109 2.84 7.10 -4.48
CA SER A 109 4.00 6.23 -4.66
C SER A 109 4.90 6.26 -3.42
N ASP A 110 5.75 5.25 -3.27
CA ASP A 110 6.77 5.21 -2.20
C ASP A 110 7.78 6.34 -2.34
N GLU A 111 8.02 6.82 -3.56
CA GLU A 111 8.86 7.97 -3.82
C GLU A 111 8.24 8.86 -4.91
N ASP A 112 8.28 10.17 -4.68
CA ASP A 112 7.88 11.20 -5.63
C ASP A 112 8.58 12.53 -5.32
N LEU A 113 8.12 13.61 -5.95
CA LEU A 113 8.64 14.96 -5.75
C LEU A 113 8.35 15.53 -4.35
N THR A 114 7.45 14.91 -3.59
CA THR A 114 7.09 15.34 -2.23
C THR A 114 7.90 14.60 -1.15
N SER A 115 8.65 13.55 -1.52
CA SER A 115 9.42 12.75 -0.59
C SER A 115 10.43 13.56 0.22
N VAL A 116 10.50 13.27 1.52
CA VAL A 116 11.41 13.94 2.46
C VAL A 116 12.83 13.39 2.27
N VAL A 117 13.78 14.29 2.00
CA VAL A 117 15.22 14.00 1.89
C VAL A 117 15.96 14.59 3.09
N GLN A 118 16.81 13.79 3.72
CA GLN A 118 17.66 14.18 4.85
C GLN A 118 19.12 13.77 4.55
N GLY A 119 19.91 14.70 4.04
CA GLY A 119 21.25 14.40 3.55
C GLY A 119 21.20 13.42 2.38
N SER A 120 21.90 12.29 2.51
CA SER A 120 21.91 11.21 1.50
C SER A 120 20.75 10.23 1.66
N TRP A 121 19.89 10.41 2.66
CA TRP A 121 18.77 9.52 2.94
C TRP A 121 17.47 10.07 2.38
N LYS A 122 16.67 9.18 1.80
CA LYS A 122 15.32 9.47 1.34
C LYS A 122 14.34 8.59 2.09
N ARG A 123 13.32 9.20 2.68
CA ARG A 123 12.28 8.47 3.40
C ARG A 123 11.22 7.99 2.41
N LEU A 124 10.85 6.71 2.50
CA LEU A 124 9.71 6.18 1.75
C LEU A 124 8.41 6.84 2.24
N ASN A 125 7.58 7.24 1.29
CA ASN A 125 6.31 7.89 1.55
C ASN A 125 5.31 6.87 2.14
N THR A 126 4.54 7.32 3.13
CA THR A 126 3.51 6.54 3.82
C THR A 126 2.15 7.20 3.66
N LEU A 127 1.06 6.57 4.12
CA LEU A 127 -0.24 7.25 4.16
C LEU A 127 -0.23 8.52 5.03
N GLN A 128 0.52 8.50 6.13
CA GLN A 128 0.72 9.65 7.00
C GLN A 128 1.44 10.79 6.29
N HIS A 129 2.43 10.49 5.45
CA HIS A 129 3.13 11.49 4.63
C HIS A 129 2.15 12.31 3.77
N TYR A 130 1.27 11.60 3.05
CA TYR A 130 0.22 12.22 2.22
C TYR A 130 -0.99 12.72 3.03
N LYS A 131 -1.01 12.51 4.35
CA LYS A 131 -2.11 12.85 5.24
C LYS A 131 -3.45 12.23 4.81
N VAL A 132 -3.40 10.99 4.32
CA VAL A 132 -4.61 10.26 3.93
C VAL A 132 -5.50 10.05 5.17
N PRO A 133 -6.76 10.51 5.16
CA PRO A 133 -7.64 10.37 6.31
C PRO A 133 -8.21 8.96 6.44
N ASP A 134 -8.68 8.63 7.64
CA ASP A 134 -9.52 7.44 7.84
C ASP A 134 -10.80 7.53 7.00
N GLY A 135 -11.24 6.40 6.44
CA GLY A 135 -12.38 6.34 5.51
C GLY A 135 -12.08 6.82 4.08
N ALA A 136 -10.82 7.17 3.76
CA ALA A 136 -10.45 7.60 2.41
C ALA A 136 -10.79 6.56 1.34
N THR A 137 -11.29 7.04 0.20
CA THR A 137 -11.59 6.18 -0.96
C THR A 137 -10.37 6.05 -1.85
N VAL A 138 -9.98 4.83 -2.18
CA VAL A 138 -8.81 4.54 -3.01
C VAL A 138 -9.15 3.54 -4.10
N ALA A 139 -8.38 3.51 -5.18
CA ALA A 139 -8.46 2.51 -6.23
C ALA A 139 -7.07 1.97 -6.56
N LEU A 140 -7.00 0.68 -6.91
CA LEU A 140 -5.82 0.10 -7.56
C LEU A 140 -6.04 0.19 -9.07
N VAL A 141 -5.20 0.95 -9.77
CA VAL A 141 -5.30 1.17 -11.21
C VAL A 141 -4.08 0.61 -11.92
N SER A 142 -4.25 0.12 -13.14
CA SER A 142 -3.14 -0.42 -13.94
C SER A 142 -2.12 0.68 -14.22
N ARG A 143 -0.84 0.42 -13.92
CA ARG A 143 0.26 1.30 -14.25
C ARG A 143 0.55 1.20 -15.74
N HIS A 144 0.19 2.22 -16.51
CA HIS A 144 0.55 2.30 -17.91
C HIS A 144 2.00 2.79 -18.05
N THR A 145 2.95 1.87 -18.21
CA THR A 145 4.30 2.24 -18.64
C THR A 145 4.23 2.73 -20.09
N LYS A 146 4.27 4.05 -20.31
CA LYS A 146 4.69 4.53 -21.63
C LYS A 146 6.14 4.10 -21.80
N SER A 147 6.38 3.06 -22.60
CA SER A 147 7.69 2.78 -23.17
C SER A 147 8.14 4.07 -23.88
N ILE A 148 9.02 4.84 -23.24
CA ILE A 148 9.82 5.81 -23.97
C ILE A 148 10.78 4.96 -24.79
N HIS A 149 10.40 4.68 -26.03
CA HIS A 149 11.34 4.19 -27.03
C HIS A 149 12.46 5.23 -27.11
N HIS A 150 13.62 4.87 -26.56
CA HIS A 150 14.86 5.57 -26.85
C HIS A 150 15.25 5.09 -28.25
N ASP A 151 14.80 5.83 -29.28
CA ASP A 151 15.36 5.70 -30.62
C ASP A 151 16.81 6.18 -30.55
N SER A 152 17.73 5.24 -30.43
CA SER A 152 19.15 5.48 -30.68
C SER A 152 19.36 5.47 -32.20
N HIS A 153 19.65 6.64 -32.76
CA HIS A 153 20.29 6.80 -34.07
C HIS A 153 21.77 6.42 -34.02
#